data_AF-A0A2T9JFB1-F1
#
_entry.id   AF-A0A2T9JFB1-F1
#
_cell.length_a   1.000
_cell.length_b   1.000
_cell.length_c   1.000
_cell.angle_alpha   90.00
_cell.angle_beta   90.00
_cell.angle_gamma   90.00
#
_symmetry.space_group_name_H-M   'P 1'
#
loop_
_entity.id
_entity.type
_entity.pdbx_description
1 polymer ?
#
loop_
_entity_poly.entity_id
_entity_poly.type
_entity_poly.pdbx_seq_one_letter_code
_entity_poly.pdbx_strand_id
1 'polypeptide(L)'
;MQERRLMRFHRRFEDGWVRGYVVGVGPAFLMLCEVSDHIRYNGFGCYRLADVKNLEPAPYPEFVEAALEKRGDAFPETPAVALNSIGDILATAGRLFPVVTVHAEAARPDVCYIGAIISIEGGVVWMQDIPAPSGSASRPRASSTP
;
A
#
# COMPACT_ATOMS: atom_id res chain seq x y z
N MET A 1 -9.15 7.29 22.27
CA MET A 1 -9.07 6.53 21.01
C MET A 1 -9.80 7.35 19.96
N GLN A 2 -9.14 7.78 18.89
CA GLN A 2 -9.89 8.31 17.73
C GLN A 2 -10.69 7.17 17.11
N GLU A 3 -11.96 7.45 16.79
CA GLU A 3 -12.85 6.49 16.16
C GLU A 3 -12.36 6.24 14.73
N ARG A 4 -11.83 5.03 14.50
CA ARG A 4 -11.32 4.63 13.19
C ARG A 4 -12.50 4.24 12.33
N ARG A 5 -12.73 4.97 11.23
CA ARG A 5 -13.84 4.70 10.32
C ARG A 5 -13.37 3.86 9.15
N LEU A 6 -14.10 2.80 8.83
CA LEU A 6 -13.89 2.04 7.60
C LEU A 6 -14.33 2.88 6.41
N MET A 7 -13.38 3.17 5.51
CA MET A 7 -13.56 3.98 4.32
C MET A 7 -13.40 3.11 3.07
N ARG A 8 -13.91 3.59 1.94
CA ARG A 8 -13.65 3.05 0.62
C ARG A 8 -13.47 4.16 -0.42
N PHE A 9 -12.70 3.89 -1.46
CA PHE A 9 -12.54 4.78 -2.61
C PHE A 9 -12.29 4.01 -3.90
N HIS A 10 -12.49 4.68 -5.03
CA HIS A 10 -12.07 4.19 -6.34
C HIS A 10 -10.71 4.76 -6.70
N ARG A 11 -9.96 4.00 -7.50
CA ARG A 11 -8.71 4.44 -8.12
C ARG A 11 -8.91 4.63 -9.60
N ARG A 12 -8.07 5.48 -10.20
CA ARG A 12 -8.10 5.73 -11.64
C ARG A 12 -7.75 4.50 -12.49
N PHE A 13 -6.98 3.56 -11.95
CA PHE A 13 -6.29 2.52 -12.73
C PHE A 13 -6.86 1.11 -12.54
N GLU A 14 -7.81 0.92 -11.63
CA GLU A 14 -8.37 -0.39 -11.31
C GLU A 14 -9.89 -0.29 -11.14
N ASP A 15 -10.62 -1.24 -11.71
CA ASP A 15 -12.06 -1.37 -11.54
C ASP A 15 -12.35 -2.01 -10.18
N GLY A 16 -12.79 -1.20 -9.22
CA GLY A 16 -13.18 -1.70 -7.91
C GLY A 16 -13.11 -0.66 -6.81
N TRP A 17 -13.46 -1.11 -5.61
CA TRP A 17 -13.32 -0.34 -4.39
C TRP A 17 -12.13 -0.82 -3.59
N VAL A 18 -11.19 0.08 -3.32
CA VAL A 18 -10.22 -0.13 -2.25
C VAL A 18 -10.91 0.24 -0.94
N ARG A 19 -10.84 -0.62 0.06
CA ARG A 19 -11.45 -0.39 1.38
C ARG A 19 -10.46 -0.61 2.51
N GLY A 20 -10.64 0.13 3.59
CA GLY A 20 -9.76 0.05 4.74
C GLY A 20 -9.89 1.23 5.68
N TYR A 21 -9.00 1.28 6.67
CA TYR A 21 -8.96 2.36 7.65
C TYR A 21 -7.87 3.35 7.27
N VAL A 22 -8.20 4.63 7.17
CA VAL A 22 -7.19 5.67 6.96
C VAL A 22 -6.37 5.81 8.23
N VAL A 23 -5.06 5.55 8.13
CA VAL A 23 -4.14 5.53 9.27
C VAL A 23 -3.07 6.61 9.19
N GLY A 24 -2.99 7.33 8.07
CA GLY A 24 -2.10 8.46 7.90
C GLY A 24 -2.48 9.29 6.68
N VAL A 25 -2.25 10.61 6.76
CA VAL A 25 -2.43 11.55 5.65
C VAL A 25 -1.24 12.49 5.63
N GLY A 26 -0.54 12.52 4.51
CA GLY A 26 0.51 13.49 4.21
C GLY A 26 0.04 14.53 3.19
N PRO A 27 0.95 15.41 2.72
CA PRO A 27 0.61 16.46 1.76
C PRO A 27 0.21 15.93 0.37
N ALA A 28 0.71 14.77 -0.04
CA ALA A 28 0.46 14.19 -1.37
C ALA A 28 -0.08 12.75 -1.35
N PHE A 29 0.01 12.06 -0.22
CA PHE A 29 -0.34 10.64 -0.09
C PHE A 29 -1.20 10.40 1.16
N LEU A 30 -2.07 9.40 1.09
CA LEU A 30 -2.71 8.80 2.26
C LEU A 30 -2.20 7.37 2.46
N MET A 31 -2.22 6.90 3.70
CA MET A 31 -1.94 5.51 4.05
C MET A 31 -3.22 4.84 4.57
N LEU A 32 -3.54 3.69 3.99
CA LEU A 32 -4.70 2.89 4.31
C LEU A 32 -4.24 1.55 4.90
N CYS A 33 -4.80 1.15 6.04
CA CYS A 33 -4.78 -0.24 6.47
C CYS A 33 -5.88 -0.98 5.71
N GLU A 34 -5.49 -1.78 4.72
CA GLU A 34 -6.41 -2.38 3.76
C GLU A 34 -7.19 -3.55 4.36
N VAL A 35 -8.45 -3.68 3.95
CA VAL A 35 -9.29 -4.84 4.27
C VAL A 35 -9.66 -5.55 2.98
N SER A 36 -9.10 -6.74 2.76
CA SER A 36 -9.36 -7.54 1.56
C SER A 36 -10.82 -7.98 1.46
N ASP A 37 -11.25 -8.45 0.28
CA ASP A 37 -12.62 -8.96 0.05
C ASP A 37 -13.00 -10.13 0.97
N HIS A 38 -12.01 -10.90 1.43
CA HIS A 38 -12.19 -11.98 2.40
C HIS A 38 -12.35 -11.52 3.85
N ILE A 39 -12.41 -10.20 4.08
CA ILE A 39 -12.51 -9.54 5.39
C ILE A 39 -11.33 -9.96 6.27
N ARG A 40 -10.13 -9.61 5.79
CA ARG A 40 -8.84 -9.76 6.46
C ARG A 40 -8.06 -8.47 6.31
N TYR A 41 -7.27 -8.09 7.32
CA TYR A 41 -6.28 -7.03 7.11
C TYR A 41 -5.25 -7.49 6.08
N ASN A 42 -4.96 -6.63 5.10
CA ASN A 42 -4.11 -6.95 3.95
C ASN A 42 -2.89 -6.01 3.85
N GLY A 43 -2.33 -5.64 5.01
CA GLY A 43 -1.20 -4.73 5.09
C GLY A 43 -1.59 -3.26 4.92
N PHE A 44 -0.62 -2.45 4.47
CA PHE A 44 -0.75 -1.01 4.35
C PHE A 44 -0.46 -0.55 2.92
N GLY A 45 -1.40 0.16 2.32
CA GLY A 45 -1.25 0.78 1.00
C GLY A 45 -1.06 2.28 1.12
N CYS A 46 -0.10 2.83 0.38
CA CYS A 46 0.08 4.27 0.24
C CYS A 46 -0.45 4.74 -1.12
N TYR A 47 -1.40 5.65 -1.12
CA TYR A 47 -2.12 6.09 -2.31
C TYR A 47 -1.94 7.58 -2.54
N ARG A 48 -1.66 7.98 -3.77
CA ARG A 48 -1.56 9.40 -4.14
C ARG A 48 -2.95 10.03 -4.03
N LEU A 49 -3.05 11.15 -3.30
CA LEU A 49 -4.32 11.85 -3.08
C LEU A 49 -5.01 12.25 -4.39
N ALA A 50 -4.23 12.59 -5.42
CA ALA A 50 -4.75 12.95 -6.74
C ALA A 50 -5.50 11.80 -7.45
N ASP A 51 -5.15 10.56 -7.13
CA ASP A 51 -5.70 9.34 -7.76
C ASP A 51 -6.84 8.71 -6.96
N VAL A 52 -7.08 9.17 -5.73
CA VAL A 52 -8.21 8.76 -4.88
C VAL A 52 -9.47 9.49 -5.33
N LYS A 53 -10.50 8.74 -5.71
CA LYS A 53 -11.81 9.25 -6.14
C LYS A 53 -12.92 8.68 -5.28
N ASN A 54 -13.94 9.49 -5.00
CA ASN A 54 -15.14 9.07 -4.26
C ASN A 54 -14.81 8.44 -2.90
N LEU A 55 -13.93 9.08 -2.12
CA LEU A 55 -13.63 8.63 -0.76
C LEU A 55 -14.87 8.79 0.12
N GLU A 56 -15.41 7.67 0.59
CA GLU A 56 -16.65 7.65 1.37
C GLU A 56 -16.61 6.53 2.43
N PRO A 57 -17.50 6.56 3.42
CA PRO A 57 -17.66 5.47 4.36
C PRO A 57 -18.02 4.16 3.65
N ALA A 58 -17.38 3.05 4.04
CA ALA A 58 -17.75 1.75 3.53
C ALA A 58 -19.16 1.34 4.02
N PRO A 59 -19.95 0.62 3.22
CA PRO A 59 -21.25 0.11 3.64
C PRO A 59 -21.08 -1.00 4.67
N TYR A 60 -22.03 -1.09 5.61
CA TYR A 60 -22.09 -2.12 6.65
C TYR A 60 -20.78 -2.26 7.47
N PRO A 61 -20.19 -1.17 7.99
CA PRO A 61 -18.91 -1.24 8.71
C PRO A 61 -18.99 -2.17 9.94
N GLU A 62 -20.13 -2.18 10.63
CA GLU A 62 -20.38 -3.05 11.78
C GLU A 62 -20.28 -4.54 11.44
N PHE A 63 -20.68 -4.94 10.22
CA PHE A 63 -20.55 -6.32 9.77
C PHE A 63 -19.07 -6.70 9.54
N VAL A 64 -18.31 -5.79 8.92
CA VAL A 64 -16.88 -6.01 8.65
C VAL A 64 -16.09 -6.09 9.95
N GLU A 65 -16.35 -5.18 10.89
CA GLU A 65 -15.72 -5.16 12.21
C GLU A 65 -16.03 -6.43 13.01
N ALA A 66 -17.30 -6.84 13.07
CA ALA A 66 -17.69 -8.07 13.75
C ALA A 66 -17.08 -9.32 13.10
N ALA A 67 -16.91 -9.33 11.78
CA ALA A 67 -16.26 -10.43 11.08
C ALA A 67 -14.75 -10.49 11.35
N LEU A 68 -14.06 -9.35 11.40
CA LEU A 68 -12.64 -9.27 11.78
C LEU A 68 -12.42 -9.75 13.23
N GLU A 69 -13.29 -9.32 14.16
CA GLU A 69 -13.25 -9.74 15.56
C GLU A 69 -13.45 -11.25 15.70
N LYS A 70 -14.49 -11.81 15.06
CA LYS A 70 -14.76 -13.27 15.09
C LYS A 70 -13.64 -14.10 14.49
N ARG A 71 -12.87 -13.54 13.56
CA ARG A 71 -11.69 -14.19 12.98
C ARG A 71 -10.45 -14.12 13.89
N GLY A 72 -10.50 -13.32 14.95
CA GLY A 72 -9.36 -13.04 15.81
C GLY A 72 -8.30 -12.16 15.13
N ASP A 73 -8.67 -11.43 14.08
CA ASP A 73 -7.74 -10.54 13.39
C ASP A 73 -7.57 -9.26 14.17
N ALA A 74 -6.39 -9.10 14.77
CA ALA A 74 -6.01 -7.87 15.46
C ALA A 74 -5.68 -6.77 14.44
N PHE A 75 -6.11 -5.55 14.73
CA PHE A 75 -5.71 -4.39 13.94
C PHE A 75 -4.18 -4.24 13.98
N PRO A 76 -3.49 -4.19 12.82
CA PRO A 76 -2.04 -4.15 12.79
C PRO A 76 -1.49 -2.82 13.32
N GLU A 77 -0.32 -2.87 13.96
CA GLU A 77 0.37 -1.65 14.38
C GLU A 77 0.68 -0.77 13.16
N THR A 78 0.36 0.51 13.26
CA THR A 78 0.54 1.45 12.15
C THR A 78 2.02 1.77 11.99
N PRO A 79 2.63 1.51 10.82
CA PRO A 79 4.04 1.77 10.61
C PRO A 79 4.32 3.27 10.46
N ALA A 80 5.49 3.71 10.94
CA ALA A 80 5.93 5.09 10.84
C ALA A 80 6.47 5.43 9.43
N VAL A 81 5.61 5.36 8.41
CA VAL A 81 5.93 5.70 7.01
C VAL A 81 5.76 7.20 6.78
N ALA A 82 6.76 7.84 6.15
CA ALA A 82 6.71 9.27 5.83
C ALA A 82 5.95 9.51 4.52
N LEU A 83 4.82 10.23 4.58
CA LEU A 83 3.87 10.41 3.47
C LEU A 83 4.08 11.71 2.67
N ASN A 84 5.26 12.33 2.74
CA ASN A 84 5.54 13.60 2.08
C ASN A 84 5.71 13.45 0.56
N SER A 85 6.39 12.39 0.14
CA SER A 85 6.70 12.10 -1.26
C SER A 85 6.81 10.59 -1.47
N ILE A 86 6.75 10.12 -2.73
CA ILE A 86 6.97 8.70 -3.04
C ILE A 86 8.38 8.22 -2.63
N GLY A 87 9.39 9.09 -2.74
CA GLY A 87 10.75 8.79 -2.30
C GLY A 87 10.82 8.57 -0.80
N ASP A 88 10.16 9.42 0.00
CA ASP A 88 10.11 9.26 1.46
C ASP A 88 9.36 7.99 1.87
N ILE A 89 8.27 7.66 1.18
CA ILE A 89 7.50 6.43 1.39
C ILE A 89 8.40 5.23 1.14
N LEU A 90 9.03 5.14 -0.04
CA LEU A 90 9.89 4.01 -0.40
C LEU A 90 11.10 3.89 0.53
N ALA A 91 11.72 5.02 0.90
CA ALA A 91 12.87 5.03 1.80
C ALA A 91 12.50 4.57 3.22
N THR A 92 11.37 5.03 3.77
CA THR A 92 10.90 4.62 5.10
C THR A 92 10.37 3.19 5.09
N ALA A 93 9.52 2.84 4.14
CA ALA A 93 8.97 1.49 4.00
C ALA A 93 10.06 0.45 3.77
N GLY A 94 11.06 0.73 2.92
CA GLY A 94 12.18 -0.19 2.68
C GLY A 94 13.09 -0.43 3.88
N ARG A 95 13.08 0.46 4.89
CA ARG A 95 13.76 0.22 6.18
C ARG A 95 12.91 -0.57 7.17
N LEU A 96 11.59 -0.41 7.10
CA LEU A 96 10.64 -1.03 8.02
C LEU A 96 10.24 -2.45 7.58
N PHE A 97 10.24 -2.71 6.27
CA PHE A 97 9.75 -3.94 5.69
C PHE A 97 10.81 -4.56 4.76
N PRO A 98 11.01 -5.88 4.83
CA PRO A 98 11.96 -6.56 3.95
C PRO A 98 11.51 -6.58 2.48
N VAL A 99 10.21 -6.39 2.23
CA VAL A 99 9.58 -6.46 0.92
C VAL A 99 8.55 -5.35 0.80
N VAL A 100 8.56 -4.66 -0.33
CA VAL A 100 7.53 -3.70 -0.71
C VAL A 100 7.00 -4.02 -2.11
N THR A 101 5.74 -3.66 -2.35
CA THR A 101 5.12 -3.69 -3.67
C THR A 101 5.00 -2.26 -4.21
N VAL A 102 5.35 -2.06 -5.48
CA VAL A 102 5.26 -0.76 -6.15
C VAL A 102 4.43 -0.90 -7.42
N HIS A 103 3.32 -0.16 -7.46
CA HIS A 103 2.42 -0.09 -8.60
C HIS A 103 2.65 1.22 -9.35
N ALA A 104 3.34 1.17 -10.49
CA ALA A 104 3.66 2.34 -11.32
C ALA A 104 2.59 2.54 -12.42
N GLU A 105 1.32 2.48 -12.04
CA GLU A 105 0.19 2.23 -12.95
C GLU A 105 0.05 3.27 -14.07
N ALA A 106 0.41 4.53 -13.81
CA ALA A 106 0.38 5.60 -14.82
C ALA A 106 1.34 5.35 -15.99
N ALA A 107 2.46 4.67 -15.73
CA ALA A 107 3.47 4.35 -16.74
C ALA A 107 3.35 2.90 -17.25
N ARG A 108 3.04 1.96 -16.33
CA ARG A 108 2.89 0.53 -16.60
C ARG A 108 1.73 -0.03 -15.74
N PRO A 109 0.49 -0.04 -16.24
CA PRO A 109 -0.70 -0.43 -15.47
C PRO A 109 -0.65 -1.90 -15.01
N ASP A 110 -0.11 -2.78 -15.84
CA ASP A 110 -0.11 -4.23 -15.58
C ASP A 110 1.14 -4.72 -14.82
N VAL A 111 1.94 -3.81 -14.26
CA VAL A 111 3.21 -4.16 -13.62
C VAL A 111 3.19 -3.79 -12.13
N CYS A 112 3.35 -4.81 -11.31
CA CYS A 112 3.69 -4.70 -9.89
C CYS A 112 5.16 -5.10 -9.69
N TYR A 113 6.00 -4.19 -9.19
CA TYR A 113 7.35 -4.55 -8.73
C TYR A 113 7.26 -5.05 -7.30
N ILE A 114 7.95 -6.16 -7.01
CA ILE A 114 7.94 -6.78 -5.68
C ILE A 114 9.38 -7.06 -5.29
N GLY A 115 9.84 -6.45 -4.21
CA GLY A 115 11.24 -6.60 -3.83
C GLY A 115 11.67 -5.77 -2.63
N ALA A 116 12.94 -5.92 -2.26
CA ALA A 116 13.61 -5.08 -1.27
C ALA A 116 14.14 -3.80 -1.94
N ILE A 117 14.01 -2.65 -1.27
CA ILE A 117 14.61 -1.39 -1.74
C ILE A 117 16.12 -1.43 -1.47
N ILE A 118 16.93 -1.29 -2.53
CA ILE A 118 18.40 -1.22 -2.43
C ILE A 118 18.85 0.25 -2.31
N SER A 119 18.38 1.10 -3.23
CA SER A 119 18.71 2.52 -3.24
C SER A 119 17.66 3.34 -3.99
N ILE A 120 17.63 4.64 -3.72
CA ILE A 120 16.77 5.63 -4.40
C ILE A 120 17.66 6.80 -4.79
N GLU A 121 17.90 6.96 -6.09
CA GLU A 121 18.85 7.94 -6.62
C GLU A 121 18.32 8.54 -7.92
N GLY A 122 18.36 9.87 -8.05
CA GLY A 122 17.98 10.56 -9.29
C GLY A 122 16.54 10.28 -9.77
N GLY A 123 15.60 10.01 -8.87
CA GLY A 123 14.21 9.65 -9.22
C GLY A 123 14.01 8.18 -9.66
N VAL A 124 15.06 7.37 -9.55
CA VAL A 124 15.04 5.94 -9.83
C VAL A 124 15.09 5.17 -8.52
N VAL A 125 14.24 4.15 -8.39
CA VAL A 125 14.34 3.18 -7.30
C VAL A 125 14.96 1.89 -7.84
N TRP A 126 15.98 1.41 -7.13
CA TRP A 126 16.65 0.15 -7.39
C TRP A 126 16.10 -0.90 -6.43
N MET A 127 15.53 -1.96 -6.98
CA MET A 127 14.90 -3.02 -6.20
C MET A 127 15.60 -4.36 -6.45
N GLN A 128 15.74 -5.14 -5.39
CA GLN A 128 16.08 -6.55 -5.48
C GLN A 128 14.79 -7.35 -5.57
N ASP A 129 14.53 -7.96 -6.73
CA ASP A 129 13.40 -8.87 -6.89
C ASP A 129 13.53 -10.04 -5.91
N ILE A 130 12.41 -10.48 -5.34
CA ILE A 130 12.37 -11.71 -4.55
C ILE A 130 12.55 -12.88 -5.53
N PRO A 131 13.61 -13.69 -5.40
CA PRO A 131 13.77 -14.84 -6.26
C PRO A 131 12.62 -15.82 -5.99
N ALA A 132 12.03 -16.37 -7.05
CA ALA A 132 11.17 -17.53 -6.94
C ALA A 132 11.95 -18.66 -6.23
N PRO A 133 11.32 -19.51 -5.41
CA PRO A 133 11.99 -20.55 -4.65
C PRO A 133 12.77 -21.56 -5.52
N SER A 134 12.54 -21.60 -6.84
CA SER A 134 13.42 -22.24 -7.82
C SER A 134 14.54 -21.26 -8.23
N GLY A 135 15.66 -21.32 -7.51
CA GLY A 135 16.81 -20.43 -7.64
C GLY A 135 17.15 -19.97 -9.07
N SER A 136 16.86 -18.71 -9.34
CA SER A 136 17.67 -17.90 -10.26
C SER A 136 18.07 -16.65 -9.50
N ALA A 137 19.36 -16.32 -9.49
CA ALA A 137 19.88 -15.13 -8.83
C ALA A 137 19.22 -13.89 -9.45
N SER A 138 18.44 -13.14 -8.65
CA SER A 138 17.80 -11.92 -9.12
C SER A 138 18.85 -10.82 -9.33
N ARG A 139 18.88 -10.24 -10.53
CA ARG A 139 19.63 -9.00 -10.82
C ARG A 139 18.77 -7.80 -10.40
N PRO A 140 19.37 -6.75 -9.82
CA PRO A 140 18.63 -5.53 -9.51
C PRO A 140 18.03 -4.92 -10.77
N ARG A 141 16.75 -4.58 -10.71
CA ARG A 141 16.04 -3.85 -11.78
C ARG A 141 15.82 -2.40 -11.35
N ALA A 142 16.10 -1.48 -12.26
CA ALA A 142 15.72 -0.07 -12.12
C ALA A 142 14.24 0.09 -12.49
N SER A 143 13.49 0.82 -11.67
CA SER A 143 12.23 1.44 -12.10
C SER A 143 12.35 2.95 -11.98
N SER A 144 12.14 3.64 -13.11
CA SER A 144 12.06 5.10 -13.15
C SER A 144 10.66 5.51 -12.73
N THR A 145 10.55 6.36 -11.71
CA THR A 145 9.27 6.96 -11.31
C THR A 145 9.17 8.35 -11.96
N PRO A 146 8.07 8.71 -12.63
CA PRO A 146 7.84 10.07 -13.12
C PRO A 146 7.47 11.04 -11.98
#